data_AF-A0A1D9H200-F1
#
_entry.id   AF-A0A1D9H200-F1
#
_cell.length_a   1.000
_cell.length_b   1.000
_cell.length_c   1.000
_cell.angle_alpha   90.00
_cell.angle_beta   90.00
_cell.angle_gamma   90.00
#
_symmetry.space_group_name_H-M   'P 1'
#
loop_
_entity.id
_entity.type
_entity.pdbx_description
1 polymer ?
#
loop_
_entity_poly.entity_id
_entity_poly.type
_entity_poly.pdbx_seq_one_letter_code
_entity_poly.pdbx_strand_id
1 'polypeptide(L)'
;MLFNRNFGDLVTFARASSAWTYSNGGVLVPVAAGVPRFEYDPSTLVALGMPIEESMANLCTYSEFPNGTSDAPTRGGPITAASLSLLGYFSSGIAVGWDGTNHAYAYKAVTLSASTQYTVSVFVKMDDGAAPSFGAATGADVSNDFAMVLGSSTIGPNSFTVKALRDGVYRVSGTLTTPASPGPNLGVVKYSTNTPRTFKVTGYQIRAGAYAGSYVPTQGAQATRAAENATISDLSKIGFNVSEGTVFAEFMVPRLTAGVTGDVGQGVVTLGDSALNNYLAVGVAPTGAAILYRKGTTNPGQLSTANALTVGAATKVAFAYGAGQNDAICLNGGAVASGTSGSPSGLTEMRLGRFSGNPGWLNGWLRNVRYFPRRLSNTELQALTS
;
A
#
# COMPACT_ATOMS: atom_id res chain seq x y z
N MET A 1 36.19 -4.50 -3.21
CA MET A 1 35.44 -5.06 -4.36
C MET A 1 33.95 -4.91 -4.08
N LEU A 2 33.19 -4.24 -4.96
CA LEU A 2 31.73 -4.34 -4.92
C LEU A 2 31.35 -5.69 -5.55
N PHE A 3 30.76 -6.59 -4.76
CA PHE A 3 30.15 -7.79 -5.31
C PHE A 3 28.70 -7.46 -5.67
N ASN A 4 28.36 -7.49 -6.95
CA ASN A 4 26.97 -7.42 -7.39
C ASN A 4 26.42 -8.85 -7.42
N ARG A 5 25.45 -9.17 -6.58
CA ARG A 5 24.77 -10.48 -6.56
C ARG A 5 23.34 -10.30 -7.04
N ASN A 6 22.78 -11.30 -7.71
CA ASN A 6 21.39 -11.22 -8.16
C ASN A 6 20.45 -11.27 -6.95
N PHE A 7 19.25 -10.70 -7.11
CA PHE A 7 18.24 -10.69 -6.06
C PHE A 7 17.95 -12.09 -5.50
N GLY A 8 17.76 -13.09 -6.38
CA GLY A 8 17.47 -14.47 -5.99
C GLY A 8 18.61 -15.18 -5.26
N ASP A 9 19.86 -14.72 -5.41
CA ASP A 9 21.00 -15.29 -4.70
C ASP A 9 21.04 -14.81 -3.23
N LEU A 10 20.49 -13.62 -2.97
CA LEU A 10 20.50 -12.94 -1.68
C LEU A 10 19.20 -13.14 -0.90
N VAL A 11 18.06 -12.96 -1.55
CA VAL A 11 16.76 -12.77 -0.92
C VAL A 11 15.87 -13.99 -1.13
N THR A 12 15.45 -14.59 -0.03
CA THR A 12 14.34 -15.54 0.00
C THR A 12 13.03 -14.74 0.00
N PHE A 13 12.24 -14.90 -1.06
CA PHE A 13 10.92 -14.27 -1.19
C PHE A 13 9.81 -15.31 -1.01
N ALA A 14 8.80 -14.97 -0.22
CA ALA A 14 7.62 -15.81 -0.01
C ALA A 14 6.33 -14.99 -0.05
N ARG A 15 5.38 -15.48 -0.85
CA ARG A 15 3.96 -15.08 -0.87
C ARG A 15 3.13 -16.29 -1.29
N ALA A 16 2.21 -16.74 -0.43
CA ALA A 16 1.44 -17.97 -0.63
C ALA A 16 0.23 -17.84 -1.58
N SER A 17 0.18 -16.81 -2.41
CA SER A 17 -0.91 -16.54 -3.35
C SER A 17 -0.39 -15.85 -4.60
N SER A 18 -1.18 -15.88 -5.68
CA SER A 18 -1.00 -14.91 -6.77
C SER A 18 -1.25 -13.48 -6.26
N ALA A 19 -0.75 -12.52 -7.02
CA ALA A 19 -0.99 -11.10 -6.79
C ALA A 19 -0.98 -10.35 -8.13
N TRP A 20 -1.44 -9.10 -8.15
CA TRP A 20 -1.48 -8.28 -9.36
C TRP A 20 -0.59 -7.07 -9.21
N THR A 21 -0.02 -6.59 -10.31
CA THR A 21 0.83 -5.39 -10.31
C THR A 21 0.66 -4.62 -11.62
N TYR A 22 0.98 -3.33 -11.60
CA TYR A 22 1.12 -2.57 -12.83
C TYR A 22 2.50 -2.79 -13.43
N SER A 23 2.51 -3.32 -14.65
CA SER A 23 3.73 -3.51 -15.46
C SER A 23 4.32 -2.17 -15.91
N ASN A 24 5.50 -2.20 -16.54
CA ASN A 24 6.14 -1.03 -17.14
C ASN A 24 5.30 -0.35 -18.24
N GLY A 25 4.29 -1.03 -18.79
CA GLY A 25 3.31 -0.47 -19.71
C GLY A 25 2.11 0.19 -19.04
N GLY A 26 2.04 0.19 -17.70
CA GLY A 26 0.91 0.71 -16.93
C GLY A 26 -0.34 -0.17 -16.96
N VAL A 27 -0.22 -1.40 -17.47
CA VAL A 27 -1.30 -2.41 -17.51
C VAL A 27 -1.21 -3.35 -16.32
N LEU A 28 -2.37 -3.81 -15.84
CA LEU A 28 -2.50 -4.69 -14.69
C LEU A 28 -2.25 -6.14 -15.08
N VAL A 29 -1.26 -6.79 -14.46
CA VAL A 29 -0.84 -8.16 -14.81
C VAL A 29 -0.77 -9.06 -13.58
N PRO A 30 -1.10 -10.36 -13.70
CA PRO A 30 -0.96 -11.31 -12.62
C PRO A 30 0.52 -11.72 -12.42
N VAL A 31 0.88 -12.02 -11.18
CA VAL A 31 2.18 -12.54 -10.76
C VAL A 31 1.95 -13.77 -9.89
N ALA A 32 2.59 -14.88 -10.25
CA ALA A 32 2.44 -16.17 -9.60
C ALA A 32 2.87 -16.16 -8.12
N ALA A 33 2.38 -17.11 -7.33
CA ALA A 33 2.82 -17.30 -5.94
C ALA A 33 4.33 -17.50 -5.85
N GLY A 34 4.95 -16.99 -4.78
CA GLY A 34 6.40 -17.05 -4.56
C GLY A 34 7.26 -16.16 -5.47
N VAL A 35 6.65 -15.39 -6.39
CA VAL A 35 7.39 -14.48 -7.28
C VAL A 35 7.27 -13.03 -6.80
N PRO A 36 8.40 -12.30 -6.61
CA PRO A 36 8.37 -10.89 -6.24
C PRO A 36 7.70 -10.05 -7.33
N ARG A 37 6.99 -9.01 -6.90
CA ARG A 37 6.38 -8.03 -7.81
C ARG A 37 7.30 -6.82 -7.93
N PHE A 38 7.34 -6.21 -9.11
CA PHE A 38 7.95 -4.89 -9.30
C PHE A 38 6.91 -4.01 -9.97
N GLU A 39 6.50 -2.97 -9.26
CA GLU A 39 5.37 -2.16 -9.65
C GLU A 39 5.82 -0.84 -10.27
N TYR A 40 5.08 -0.39 -11.27
CA TYR A 40 5.23 0.91 -11.90
C TYR A 40 4.00 1.76 -11.60
N ASP A 41 4.17 3.07 -11.53
CA ASP A 41 3.01 3.95 -11.49
C ASP A 41 2.30 3.90 -12.86
N PRO A 42 1.02 3.50 -12.92
CA PRO A 42 0.36 3.27 -14.20
C PRO A 42 0.07 4.54 -14.99
N SER A 43 0.15 5.73 -14.38
CA SER A 43 -0.07 7.01 -15.05
C SER A 43 1.23 7.62 -15.59
N THR A 44 2.34 7.47 -14.85
CA THR A 44 3.64 8.07 -15.18
C THR A 44 4.68 7.08 -15.69
N LEU A 45 4.42 5.78 -15.56
CA LEU A 45 5.33 4.67 -15.89
C LEU A 45 6.66 4.70 -15.11
N VAL A 46 6.74 5.46 -14.02
CA VAL A 46 7.89 5.49 -13.14
C VAL A 46 7.90 4.22 -12.27
N ALA A 47 9.05 3.56 -12.15
CA ALA A 47 9.21 2.41 -11.27
C ALA A 47 9.00 2.82 -9.80
N LEU A 48 8.09 2.12 -9.11
CA LEU A 48 7.81 2.35 -7.68
C LEU A 48 8.68 1.48 -6.79
N GLY A 49 9.03 0.26 -7.23
CA GLY A 49 9.83 -0.71 -6.48
C GLY A 49 9.06 -2.01 -6.24
N MET A 50 9.54 -2.82 -5.30
CA MET A 50 8.85 -4.03 -4.86
C MET A 50 7.79 -3.65 -3.80
N PRO A 51 6.49 -3.85 -4.05
CA PRO A 51 5.48 -3.67 -3.03
C PRO A 51 5.69 -4.72 -1.93
N ILE A 52 5.76 -4.27 -0.68
CA ILE A 52 5.77 -5.12 0.51
C ILE A 52 4.53 -4.77 1.32
N GLU A 53 3.51 -5.61 1.21
CA GLU A 53 2.19 -5.38 1.80
C GLU A 53 1.84 -6.53 2.75
N GLU A 54 1.03 -6.21 3.76
CA GLU A 54 0.38 -7.21 4.60
C GLU A 54 -0.60 -8.10 3.81
N SER A 55 -1.11 -9.15 4.45
CA SER A 55 -2.16 -9.99 3.85
C SER A 55 -3.46 -9.21 3.70
N MET A 56 -4.14 -9.35 2.58
CA MET A 56 -5.38 -8.63 2.28
C MET A 56 -6.44 -9.54 1.69
N ALA A 57 -7.65 -9.52 2.27
CA ALA A 57 -8.81 -10.20 1.73
C ALA A 57 -9.74 -9.20 1.02
N ASN A 58 -10.17 -9.53 -0.19
CA ASN A 58 -11.29 -8.84 -0.84
C ASN A 58 -12.58 -9.58 -0.51
N LEU A 59 -13.52 -8.90 0.15
CA LEU A 59 -14.77 -9.50 0.64
C LEU A 59 -15.88 -9.56 -0.43
N CYS A 60 -15.65 -9.00 -1.63
CA CYS A 60 -16.53 -9.21 -2.77
C CYS A 60 -16.44 -10.65 -3.27
N THR A 61 -17.57 -11.29 -3.58
CA THR A 61 -17.59 -12.58 -4.29
C THR A 61 -17.24 -12.42 -5.77
N TYR A 62 -17.64 -11.30 -6.37
CA TYR A 62 -17.28 -10.89 -7.72
C TYR A 62 -16.86 -9.43 -7.70
N SER A 63 -15.61 -9.17 -8.09
CA SER A 63 -15.11 -7.79 -8.19
C SER A 63 -15.58 -7.11 -9.47
N GLU A 64 -15.61 -7.86 -10.58
CA GLU A 64 -16.00 -7.38 -11.90
C GLU A 64 -17.47 -7.70 -12.21
N PHE A 65 -17.90 -7.48 -13.45
CA PHE A 65 -19.29 -7.68 -13.90
C PHE A 65 -19.37 -8.58 -15.15
N PRO A 66 -18.76 -9.80 -15.13
CA PRO A 66 -18.76 -10.70 -16.29
C PRO A 66 -20.18 -11.08 -16.76
N ASN A 67 -21.17 -11.08 -15.87
CA ASN A 67 -22.58 -11.35 -16.18
C ASN A 67 -23.41 -10.04 -16.27
N GLY A 68 -22.74 -8.90 -16.50
CA GLY A 68 -23.35 -7.59 -16.63
C GLY A 68 -24.09 -7.14 -15.36
N THR A 69 -25.27 -6.58 -15.54
CA THR A 69 -26.08 -6.03 -14.43
C THR A 69 -26.54 -7.07 -13.41
N SER A 70 -26.55 -8.36 -13.77
CA SER A 70 -26.94 -9.44 -12.85
C SER A 70 -25.97 -9.59 -11.68
N ASP A 71 -24.70 -9.22 -11.87
CA ASP A 71 -23.70 -9.21 -10.80
C ASP A 71 -23.85 -8.02 -9.83
N ALA A 72 -24.87 -7.16 -10.03
CA ALA A 72 -25.34 -6.14 -9.09
C ALA A 72 -26.75 -6.52 -8.59
N PRO A 73 -26.89 -7.35 -7.54
CA PRO A 73 -28.20 -7.82 -7.08
C PRO A 73 -29.14 -6.69 -6.66
N THR A 74 -28.60 -5.60 -6.09
CA THR A 74 -29.33 -4.37 -5.81
C THR A 74 -28.90 -3.29 -6.79
N ARG A 75 -29.81 -2.87 -7.67
CA ARG A 75 -29.50 -1.93 -8.76
C ARG A 75 -30.74 -1.16 -9.22
N GLY A 76 -30.54 0.01 -9.85
CA GLY A 76 -31.63 0.83 -10.37
C GLY A 76 -31.15 2.03 -11.17
N GLY A 77 -32.09 2.73 -11.81
CA GLY A 77 -31.83 3.89 -12.66
C GLY A 77 -31.19 3.55 -14.02
N PRO A 78 -30.67 4.55 -14.74
CA PRO A 78 -30.08 4.38 -16.07
C PRO A 78 -28.71 3.69 -16.00
N ILE A 79 -28.69 2.37 -15.80
CA ILE A 79 -27.49 1.54 -15.83
C ILE A 79 -27.57 0.47 -16.94
N THR A 80 -26.43 0.13 -17.53
CA THR A 80 -26.32 -0.96 -18.52
C THR A 80 -25.03 -1.74 -18.34
N ALA A 81 -24.98 -2.98 -18.83
CA ALA A 81 -23.73 -3.72 -18.92
C ALA A 81 -22.78 -3.05 -19.92
N ALA A 82 -21.48 -3.01 -19.60
CA ALA A 82 -20.47 -2.40 -20.45
C ALA A 82 -19.36 -3.40 -20.78
N SER A 83 -19.02 -3.52 -22.06
CA SER A 83 -17.79 -4.15 -22.51
C SER A 83 -16.63 -3.15 -22.35
N LEU A 84 -15.55 -3.60 -21.72
CA LEU A 84 -14.41 -2.77 -21.36
C LEU A 84 -13.12 -3.26 -22.02
N SER A 85 -12.16 -2.36 -22.12
CA SER A 85 -10.76 -2.67 -22.41
C SER A 85 -9.90 -1.71 -21.57
N LEU A 86 -9.97 -1.88 -20.24
CA LEU A 86 -9.28 -0.99 -19.31
C LEU A 86 -8.06 -1.68 -18.72
N LEU A 87 -6.92 -0.98 -18.76
CA LEU A 87 -5.66 -1.41 -18.13
C LEU A 87 -5.15 -2.77 -18.62
N GLY A 88 -5.54 -3.21 -19.82
CA GLY A 88 -5.19 -4.52 -20.37
C GLY A 88 -5.76 -5.72 -19.61
N TYR A 89 -6.69 -5.50 -18.68
CA TYR A 89 -7.20 -6.54 -17.78
C TYR A 89 -8.73 -6.57 -17.72
N PHE A 90 -9.37 -5.44 -17.42
CA PHE A 90 -10.81 -5.38 -17.23
C PHE A 90 -11.56 -5.43 -18.57
N SER A 91 -12.39 -6.45 -18.74
CA SER A 91 -13.18 -6.69 -19.95
C SER A 91 -14.69 -6.41 -19.77
N SER A 92 -15.15 -6.24 -18.53
CA SER A 92 -16.56 -6.07 -18.21
C SER A 92 -16.77 -5.05 -17.08
N GLY A 93 -17.91 -4.36 -17.11
CA GLY A 93 -18.29 -3.39 -16.10
C GLY A 93 -19.75 -2.95 -16.24
N ILE A 94 -20.07 -1.85 -15.57
CA ILE A 94 -21.37 -1.18 -15.65
C ILE A 94 -21.17 0.23 -16.20
N ALA A 95 -21.95 0.61 -17.20
CA ALA A 95 -22.12 2.00 -17.58
C ALA A 95 -23.21 2.62 -16.71
N VAL A 96 -22.89 3.73 -16.06
CA VAL A 96 -23.76 4.50 -15.16
C VAL A 96 -24.12 5.81 -15.86
N GLY A 97 -25.37 5.89 -16.29
CA GLY A 97 -25.94 7.01 -17.03
C GLY A 97 -26.57 8.07 -16.14
N TRP A 98 -27.19 9.06 -16.79
CA TRP A 98 -27.87 10.18 -16.15
C TRP A 98 -29.18 10.50 -16.86
N ASP A 99 -30.28 10.59 -16.11
CA ASP A 99 -31.59 11.03 -16.62
C ASP A 99 -32.15 12.25 -15.85
N GLY A 100 -31.38 12.80 -14.90
CA GLY A 100 -31.77 13.94 -14.06
C GLY A 100 -32.91 13.68 -13.09
N THR A 101 -33.43 12.45 -13.00
CA THR A 101 -34.64 12.13 -12.22
C THR A 101 -34.38 10.98 -11.26
N ASN A 102 -33.85 9.87 -11.76
CA ASN A 102 -33.63 8.65 -10.99
C ASN A 102 -32.17 8.56 -10.53
N HIS A 103 -31.97 7.91 -9.38
CA HIS A 103 -30.62 7.53 -8.95
C HIS A 103 -30.18 6.31 -9.78
N ALA A 104 -28.96 6.37 -10.34
CA ALA A 104 -28.34 5.23 -11.00
C ALA A 104 -27.38 4.53 -10.02
N TYR A 105 -27.60 3.25 -9.72
CA TYR A 105 -26.77 2.53 -8.76
C TYR A 105 -26.60 1.07 -9.13
N ALA A 106 -25.42 0.53 -8.80
CA ALA A 106 -25.08 -0.88 -8.98
C ALA A 106 -24.28 -1.35 -7.77
N TYR A 107 -24.94 -2.13 -6.90
CA TYR A 107 -24.35 -2.62 -5.66
C TYR A 107 -24.08 -4.12 -5.70
N LYS A 108 -22.90 -4.49 -5.22
CA LYS A 108 -22.59 -5.83 -4.73
C LYS A 108 -23.22 -6.02 -3.35
N ALA A 109 -23.47 -7.28 -3.00
CA ALA A 109 -23.88 -7.67 -1.66
C ALA A 109 -22.67 -8.25 -0.91
N VAL A 110 -22.36 -7.71 0.28
CA VAL A 110 -21.25 -8.15 1.12
C VAL A 110 -21.70 -8.20 2.58
N THR A 111 -21.32 -9.24 3.31
CA THR A 111 -21.54 -9.34 4.76
C THR A 111 -20.47 -8.55 5.49
N LEU A 112 -20.89 -7.62 6.36
CA LEU A 112 -20.00 -6.72 7.09
C LEU A 112 -20.21 -6.85 8.58
N SER A 113 -19.12 -6.85 9.34
CA SER A 113 -19.17 -6.69 10.80
C SER A 113 -19.51 -5.25 11.16
N ALA A 114 -20.34 -5.06 12.19
CA ALA A 114 -20.68 -3.75 12.74
C ALA A 114 -19.44 -3.06 13.35
N SER A 115 -19.49 -1.72 13.43
CA SER A 115 -18.44 -0.88 14.04
C SER A 115 -17.01 -1.18 13.56
N THR A 116 -16.86 -1.67 12.33
CA THR A 116 -15.59 -2.08 11.74
C THR A 116 -15.24 -1.14 10.60
N GLN A 117 -13.98 -0.73 10.54
CA GLN A 117 -13.49 0.11 9.45
C GLN A 117 -13.19 -0.75 8.21
N TYR A 118 -13.78 -0.37 7.08
CA TYR A 118 -13.45 -0.94 5.78
C TYR A 118 -13.07 0.15 4.79
N THR A 119 -12.26 -0.23 3.81
CA THR A 119 -11.96 0.58 2.65
C THR A 119 -12.52 -0.07 1.40
N VAL A 120 -13.21 0.73 0.60
CA VAL A 120 -13.76 0.36 -0.71
C VAL A 120 -12.91 1.00 -1.79
N SER A 121 -12.70 0.30 -2.89
CA SER A 121 -12.17 0.90 -4.13
C SER A 121 -12.87 0.37 -5.37
N VAL A 122 -12.97 1.23 -6.38
CA VAL A 122 -13.52 0.92 -7.70
C VAL A 122 -12.64 1.51 -8.80
N PHE A 123 -12.69 0.92 -9.99
CA PHE A 123 -12.05 1.45 -11.19
C PHE A 123 -13.09 2.16 -12.03
N VAL A 124 -12.83 3.42 -12.37
CA VAL A 124 -13.77 4.32 -13.06
C VAL A 124 -13.11 4.89 -14.30
N LYS A 125 -13.85 4.97 -15.39
CA LYS A 125 -13.51 5.78 -16.56
C LYS A 125 -14.71 6.70 -16.85
N MET A 126 -14.50 8.01 -16.74
CA MET A 126 -15.50 9.00 -17.12
C MET A 126 -15.65 9.01 -18.65
N ASP A 127 -16.87 9.18 -19.16
CA ASP A 127 -17.11 9.14 -20.61
C ASP A 127 -16.57 10.39 -21.33
N ASP A 128 -16.39 11.50 -20.61
CA ASP A 128 -15.76 12.72 -21.12
C ASP A 128 -14.22 12.72 -21.01
N GLY A 129 -13.63 11.65 -20.45
CA GLY A 129 -12.19 11.47 -20.34
C GLY A 129 -11.49 12.26 -19.23
N ALA A 130 -12.20 13.13 -18.50
CA ALA A 130 -11.61 13.88 -17.39
C ALA A 130 -11.66 13.09 -16.07
N ALA A 131 -10.94 13.58 -15.05
CA ALA A 131 -10.98 12.98 -13.72
C ALA A 131 -12.40 13.04 -13.10
N PRO A 132 -12.79 12.03 -12.31
CA PRO A 132 -13.97 12.16 -11.47
C PRO A 132 -13.76 13.24 -10.40
N SER A 133 -14.79 14.02 -10.13
CA SER A 133 -14.79 15.17 -9.23
C SER A 133 -15.67 14.93 -8.01
N PHE A 134 -15.18 15.35 -6.84
CA PHE A 134 -15.87 15.23 -5.55
C PHE A 134 -15.68 16.50 -4.71
N GLY A 135 -16.59 17.47 -4.86
CA GLY A 135 -16.52 18.77 -4.16
C GLY A 135 -17.25 18.84 -2.81
N ALA A 136 -18.07 17.84 -2.47
CA ALA A 136 -18.90 17.88 -1.25
C ALA A 136 -18.84 16.58 -0.44
N ALA A 137 -19.03 16.70 0.87
CA ALA A 137 -19.10 15.57 1.80
C ALA A 137 -20.42 14.76 1.69
N THR A 138 -21.49 15.39 1.21
CA THR A 138 -22.79 14.73 1.01
C THR A 138 -22.81 14.08 -0.38
N GLY A 139 -23.18 12.80 -0.45
CA GLY A 139 -23.21 12.08 -1.74
C GLY A 139 -24.07 12.73 -2.81
N ALA A 140 -25.28 13.17 -2.44
CA ALA A 140 -26.25 13.79 -3.34
C ALA A 140 -26.02 15.29 -3.50
N ASP A 141 -24.95 15.67 -4.20
CA ASP A 141 -24.54 17.07 -4.39
C ASP A 141 -24.05 17.31 -5.83
N VAL A 142 -24.33 18.50 -6.38
CA VAL A 142 -23.99 18.91 -7.75
C VAL A 142 -22.49 18.98 -8.03
N SER A 143 -21.67 19.10 -6.98
CA SER A 143 -20.21 19.12 -7.09
C SER A 143 -19.57 17.73 -7.15
N ASN A 144 -20.36 16.67 -6.96
CA ASN A 144 -19.94 15.28 -6.99
C ASN A 144 -20.39 14.59 -8.28
N ASP A 145 -19.53 13.78 -8.90
CA ASP A 145 -19.90 12.96 -10.07
C ASP A 145 -20.71 11.72 -9.66
N PHE A 146 -20.39 11.14 -8.52
CA PHE A 146 -21.08 10.01 -7.89
C PHE A 146 -20.68 9.92 -6.40
N ALA A 147 -21.23 8.93 -5.69
CA ALA A 147 -20.79 8.55 -4.36
C ALA A 147 -20.57 7.03 -4.27
N MET A 148 -19.81 6.60 -3.26
CA MET A 148 -19.68 5.19 -2.90
C MET A 148 -20.50 4.88 -1.66
N VAL A 149 -21.12 3.70 -1.64
CA VAL A 149 -21.90 3.17 -0.53
C VAL A 149 -21.18 1.96 0.05
N LEU A 150 -21.11 1.91 1.37
CA LEU A 150 -20.67 0.77 2.16
C LEU A 150 -21.66 0.56 3.30
N GLY A 151 -22.14 -0.67 3.49
CA GLY A 151 -23.00 -0.97 4.64
C GLY A 151 -24.35 -0.25 4.57
N SER A 152 -24.84 0.03 3.36
CA SER A 152 -25.98 0.92 3.10
C SER A 152 -25.79 2.37 3.58
N SER A 153 -24.57 2.79 3.87
CA SER A 153 -24.22 4.16 4.24
C SER A 153 -23.31 4.78 3.18
N THR A 154 -23.54 6.05 2.86
CA THR A 154 -22.69 6.77 1.90
C THR A 154 -21.37 7.14 2.55
N ILE A 155 -20.26 6.84 1.88
CA ILE A 155 -18.94 7.32 2.26
C ILE A 155 -18.82 8.77 1.78
N GLY A 156 -18.41 9.69 2.67
CA GLY A 156 -18.29 11.11 2.34
C GLY A 156 -17.34 11.36 1.16
N PRO A 157 -17.81 11.84 -0.01
CA PRO A 157 -16.98 11.87 -1.22
C PRO A 157 -15.73 12.75 -1.15
N ASN A 158 -15.74 13.79 -0.32
CA ASN A 158 -14.56 14.63 -0.06
C ASN A 158 -13.38 13.85 0.58
N SER A 159 -13.63 12.67 1.15
CA SER A 159 -12.59 11.79 1.71
C SER A 159 -12.00 10.82 0.68
N PHE A 160 -12.51 10.82 -0.56
CA PHE A 160 -12.05 9.88 -1.57
C PHE A 160 -10.61 10.19 -2.00
N THR A 161 -9.83 9.12 -2.12
CA THR A 161 -8.58 9.15 -2.87
C THR A 161 -8.88 8.85 -4.33
N VAL A 162 -8.51 9.76 -5.23
CA VAL A 162 -8.65 9.61 -6.68
C VAL A 162 -7.27 9.41 -7.28
N LYS A 163 -6.89 8.15 -7.54
CA LYS A 163 -5.61 7.82 -8.16
C LYS A 163 -5.76 7.70 -9.67
N ALA A 164 -5.08 8.57 -10.42
CA ALA A 164 -4.95 8.44 -11.86
C ALA A 164 -4.18 7.16 -12.23
N LEU A 165 -4.65 6.49 -13.27
CA LEU A 165 -4.01 5.33 -13.89
C LEU A 165 -3.82 5.61 -15.39
N ARG A 166 -3.58 4.57 -16.18
CA ARG A 166 -3.43 4.67 -17.63
C ARG A 166 -4.76 4.98 -18.32
N ASP A 167 -4.70 5.66 -19.47
CA ASP A 167 -5.80 5.84 -20.43
C ASP A 167 -7.09 6.46 -19.84
N GLY A 168 -6.94 7.42 -18.92
CA GLY A 168 -8.07 8.11 -18.28
C GLY A 168 -8.89 7.23 -17.34
N VAL A 169 -8.31 6.10 -16.89
CA VAL A 169 -8.89 5.28 -15.83
C VAL A 169 -8.40 5.80 -14.48
N TYR A 170 -9.29 5.81 -13.50
CA TYR A 170 -9.00 6.22 -12.13
C TYR A 170 -9.37 5.09 -11.18
N ARG A 171 -8.55 4.86 -10.15
CA ARG A 171 -8.98 4.07 -8.99
C ARG A 171 -9.45 5.04 -7.92
N VAL A 172 -10.73 4.98 -7.60
CA VAL A 172 -11.34 5.79 -6.55
C VAL A 172 -11.50 4.91 -5.32
N SER A 173 -11.05 5.37 -4.15
CA SER A 173 -11.20 4.65 -2.89
C SER A 173 -11.64 5.53 -1.74
N GLY A 174 -12.40 4.97 -0.81
CA GLY A 174 -12.90 5.65 0.38
C GLY A 174 -13.05 4.70 1.55
N THR A 175 -12.91 5.25 2.76
CA THR A 175 -12.91 4.49 4.02
C THR A 175 -14.11 4.89 4.86
N LEU A 176 -14.80 3.90 5.44
CA LEU A 176 -15.92 4.14 6.34
C LEU A 176 -15.91 3.10 7.46
N THR A 177 -16.20 3.54 8.69
CA THR A 177 -16.56 2.65 9.79
C THR A 177 -18.04 2.34 9.70
N THR A 178 -18.39 1.07 9.54
CA THR A 178 -19.77 0.63 9.41
C THR A 178 -20.61 1.00 10.63
N PRO A 179 -21.92 1.28 10.47
CA PRO A 179 -22.83 1.52 11.58
C PRO A 179 -23.02 0.26 12.44
N ALA A 180 -23.78 0.39 13.53
CA ALA A 180 -24.13 -0.71 14.43
C ALA A 180 -24.91 -1.85 13.73
N SER A 181 -25.60 -1.55 12.62
CA SER A 181 -26.31 -2.51 11.78
C SER A 181 -26.02 -2.20 10.31
N PRO A 182 -24.89 -2.69 9.76
CA PRO A 182 -24.58 -2.45 8.35
C PRO A 182 -25.48 -3.29 7.45
N GLY A 183 -26.02 -2.66 6.41
CA GLY A 183 -26.69 -3.39 5.32
C GLY A 183 -25.68 -4.08 4.38
N PRO A 184 -26.14 -4.88 3.42
CA PRO A 184 -25.24 -5.63 2.53
C PRO A 184 -24.67 -4.80 1.38
N ASN A 185 -25.20 -3.59 1.14
CA ASN A 185 -24.94 -2.85 -0.09
C ASN A 185 -23.53 -2.26 -0.11
N LEU A 186 -22.80 -2.58 -1.18
CA LEU A 186 -21.48 -2.05 -1.52
C LEU A 186 -21.47 -1.62 -2.99
N GLY A 187 -21.11 -0.37 -3.28
CA GLY A 187 -20.86 0.02 -4.67
C GLY A 187 -20.92 1.50 -4.93
N VAL A 188 -21.25 1.87 -6.16
CA VAL A 188 -21.42 3.26 -6.57
C VAL A 188 -22.89 3.62 -6.75
N VAL A 189 -23.19 4.89 -6.48
CA VAL A 189 -24.47 5.53 -6.76
C VAL A 189 -24.24 6.91 -7.36
N LYS A 190 -24.97 7.19 -8.43
CA LYS A 190 -25.10 8.52 -9.01
C LYS A 190 -26.49 9.04 -8.66
N TYR A 191 -26.56 10.00 -7.74
CA TYR A 191 -27.81 10.64 -7.31
C TYR A 191 -28.28 11.64 -8.34
N SER A 192 -29.58 11.83 -8.52
CA SER A 192 -30.19 12.75 -9.51
C SER A 192 -29.85 14.23 -9.33
N THR A 193 -29.13 14.58 -8.27
CA THR A 193 -28.53 15.91 -8.03
C THR A 193 -27.03 16.01 -8.35
N ASN A 194 -26.32 14.90 -8.60
CA ASN A 194 -24.93 14.90 -9.05
C ASN A 194 -24.74 15.58 -10.43
N THR A 195 -23.49 15.76 -10.84
CA THR A 195 -23.21 16.26 -12.19
C THR A 195 -23.86 15.37 -13.26
N PRO A 196 -24.17 15.87 -14.47
CA PRO A 196 -24.67 15.02 -15.55
C PRO A 196 -23.62 14.06 -16.15
N ARG A 197 -22.35 14.11 -15.70
CA ARG A 197 -21.23 13.37 -16.31
C ARG A 197 -21.40 11.87 -16.07
N THR A 198 -21.41 11.08 -17.14
CA THR A 198 -21.58 9.61 -17.07
C THR A 198 -20.23 8.91 -17.02
N PHE A 199 -20.25 7.65 -16.59
CA PHE A 199 -19.02 6.89 -16.40
C PHE A 199 -19.24 5.39 -16.50
N LYS A 200 -18.14 4.66 -16.70
CA LYS A 200 -18.06 3.20 -16.60
C LYS A 200 -17.32 2.80 -15.34
N VAL A 201 -17.79 1.77 -14.65
CA VAL A 201 -17.20 1.28 -13.40
C VAL A 201 -17.02 -0.24 -13.40
N THR A 202 -15.94 -0.72 -12.77
CA THR A 202 -15.67 -2.14 -12.54
C THR A 202 -14.71 -2.35 -11.35
N GLY A 203 -14.31 -3.60 -11.09
CA GLY A 203 -13.25 -3.96 -10.14
C GLY A 203 -13.51 -3.51 -8.71
N TYR A 204 -14.74 -3.78 -8.21
CA TYR A 204 -15.12 -3.48 -6.84
C TYR A 204 -14.29 -4.32 -5.88
N GLN A 205 -13.59 -3.64 -4.98
CA GLN A 205 -12.83 -4.26 -3.91
C GLN A 205 -13.22 -3.64 -2.58
N ILE A 206 -13.43 -4.49 -1.58
CA ILE A 206 -13.62 -4.09 -0.20
C ILE A 206 -12.68 -4.90 0.68
N ARG A 207 -12.06 -4.24 1.65
CA ARG A 207 -11.24 -4.89 2.67
C ARG A 207 -11.43 -4.24 4.02
N ALA A 208 -11.21 -5.01 5.08
CA ALA A 208 -11.05 -4.45 6.42
C ALA A 208 -9.77 -3.62 6.49
N GLY A 209 -9.82 -2.51 7.24
CA GLY A 209 -8.72 -1.56 7.41
C GLY A 209 -8.89 -0.26 6.61
N ALA A 210 -7.87 0.59 6.68
CA ALA A 210 -7.98 2.01 6.31
C ALA A 210 -7.41 2.39 4.92
N TYR A 211 -7.09 1.42 4.07
CA TYR A 211 -6.62 1.65 2.70
C TYR A 211 -7.06 0.55 1.75
N ALA A 212 -7.04 0.83 0.45
CA ALA A 212 -7.46 -0.10 -0.59
C ALA A 212 -6.44 -1.21 -0.88
N GLY A 213 -5.14 -0.93 -0.75
CA GLY A 213 -4.04 -1.84 -1.11
C GLY A 213 -4.03 -2.25 -2.59
N SER A 214 -3.17 -3.20 -2.96
CA SER A 214 -3.19 -3.81 -4.30
C SER A 214 -4.56 -4.41 -4.65
N TYR A 215 -4.91 -4.43 -5.93
CA TYR A 215 -6.14 -5.09 -6.39
C TYR A 215 -6.02 -6.62 -6.25
N VAL A 216 -7.07 -7.23 -5.71
CA VAL A 216 -7.25 -8.66 -5.47
C VAL A 216 -8.59 -9.02 -6.14
N PRO A 217 -8.58 -9.47 -7.41
CA PRO A 217 -9.80 -9.85 -8.11
C PRO A 217 -10.47 -11.04 -7.44
N THR A 218 -11.78 -11.08 -7.56
CA THR A 218 -12.62 -12.17 -7.08
C THR A 218 -13.60 -12.60 -8.16
N GLN A 219 -13.78 -13.92 -8.26
CA GLN A 219 -14.65 -14.57 -9.23
C GLN A 219 -15.33 -15.77 -8.55
N GLY A 220 -16.57 -15.60 -8.11
CA GLY A 220 -17.35 -16.66 -7.47
C GLY A 220 -17.08 -16.88 -5.98
N ALA A 221 -16.00 -16.33 -5.42
CA ALA A 221 -15.67 -16.38 -4.00
C ALA A 221 -14.75 -15.24 -3.59
N GLN A 222 -14.72 -14.92 -2.30
CA GLN A 222 -13.72 -14.04 -1.70
C GLN A 222 -12.31 -14.59 -1.94
N ALA A 223 -11.32 -13.71 -2.09
CA ALA A 223 -9.93 -14.09 -2.28
C ALA A 223 -9.02 -13.31 -1.35
N THR A 224 -7.94 -13.96 -0.92
CA THR A 224 -6.91 -13.37 -0.06
C THR A 224 -5.57 -13.34 -0.79
N ARG A 225 -4.99 -12.16 -0.91
CA ARG A 225 -3.57 -11.99 -1.24
C ARG A 225 -2.76 -12.15 0.03
N ALA A 226 -1.88 -13.14 0.09
CA ALA A 226 -0.97 -13.34 1.20
C ALA A 226 0.04 -12.19 1.30
N ALA A 227 0.56 -11.95 2.52
CA ALA A 227 1.57 -10.94 2.76
C ALA A 227 2.89 -11.22 2.01
N GLU A 228 3.61 -10.18 1.61
CA GLU A 228 4.96 -10.32 1.08
C GLU A 228 6.00 -10.47 2.19
N ASN A 229 6.85 -11.48 2.05
CA ASN A 229 7.96 -11.70 2.97
C ASN A 229 9.26 -11.81 2.16
N ALA A 230 10.10 -10.77 2.21
CA ALA A 230 11.42 -10.74 1.61
C ALA A 230 12.47 -10.76 2.73
N THR A 231 13.39 -11.73 2.72
CA THR A 231 14.38 -11.89 3.79
C THR A 231 15.70 -12.41 3.27
N ILE A 232 16.80 -11.80 3.70
CA ILE A 232 18.14 -12.35 3.60
C ILE A 232 18.33 -13.21 4.86
N SER A 233 18.13 -14.52 4.73
CA SER A 233 18.18 -15.47 5.86
C SER A 233 19.59 -15.95 6.20
N ASP A 234 20.59 -15.57 5.39
CA ASP A 234 22.00 -15.86 5.61
C ASP A 234 22.80 -14.57 5.42
N LEU A 235 23.16 -13.95 6.54
CA LEU A 235 23.88 -12.68 6.58
C LEU A 235 25.33 -12.79 6.06
N SER A 236 25.90 -14.00 5.93
CA SER A 236 27.23 -14.17 5.32
C SER A 236 27.23 -13.76 3.85
N LYS A 237 26.07 -13.85 3.17
CA LYS A 237 25.89 -13.45 1.77
C LYS A 237 26.11 -11.96 1.52
N ILE A 238 25.95 -11.13 2.56
CA ILE A 238 26.21 -9.69 2.52
C ILE A 238 27.50 -9.30 3.26
N GLY A 239 28.30 -10.28 3.72
CA GLY A 239 29.53 -10.04 4.48
C GLY A 239 29.25 -9.33 5.80
N PHE A 240 28.16 -9.70 6.48
CA PHE A 240 27.74 -9.04 7.72
C PHE A 240 28.86 -8.99 8.77
N ASN A 241 29.13 -7.78 9.24
CA ASN A 241 30.03 -7.46 10.33
C ASN A 241 29.20 -7.16 11.59
N VAL A 242 29.40 -7.97 12.62
CA VAL A 242 28.67 -7.87 13.89
C VAL A 242 29.10 -6.65 14.72
N SER A 243 30.34 -6.21 14.58
CA SER A 243 30.91 -5.13 15.38
C SER A 243 30.53 -3.75 14.87
N GLU A 244 30.26 -3.61 13.57
CA GLU A 244 29.88 -2.36 12.93
C GLU A 244 29.25 -2.56 11.55
N GLY A 245 28.53 -1.55 11.07
CA GLY A 245 27.97 -1.57 9.73
C GLY A 245 27.10 -0.36 9.42
N THR A 246 26.64 -0.29 8.18
CA THR A 246 25.65 0.71 7.72
C THR A 246 24.67 0.06 6.77
N VAL A 247 23.39 0.34 6.98
CA VAL A 247 22.30 -0.08 6.09
C VAL A 247 21.68 1.18 5.49
N PHE A 248 21.53 1.18 4.18
CA PHE A 248 20.76 2.17 3.43
C PHE A 248 19.52 1.52 2.84
N ALA A 249 18.41 2.24 2.84
CA ALA A 249 17.19 1.87 2.15
C ALA A 249 16.58 3.08 1.41
N GLU A 250 16.17 2.84 0.17
CA GLU A 250 15.25 3.71 -0.57
C GLU A 250 13.88 3.03 -0.63
N PHE A 251 12.85 3.75 -0.22
CA PHE A 251 11.49 3.24 -0.12
C PHE A 251 10.47 4.35 -0.39
N MET A 252 9.19 3.99 -0.43
CA MET A 252 8.08 4.92 -0.56
C MET A 252 6.89 4.39 0.24
N VAL A 253 6.28 5.26 1.05
CA VAL A 253 5.03 4.96 1.75
C VAL A 253 3.89 5.77 1.11
N PRO A 254 2.78 5.13 0.71
CA PRO A 254 1.65 5.83 0.09
C PRO A 254 0.82 6.64 1.08
N ARG A 255 1.01 6.41 2.39
CA ARG A 255 0.23 7.03 3.45
C ARG A 255 0.95 6.92 4.79
N LEU A 256 0.62 7.83 5.70
CA LEU A 256 0.94 7.77 7.12
C LEU A 256 -0.23 8.42 7.87
N THR A 257 -0.83 7.70 8.83
CA THR A 257 -1.95 8.25 9.61
C THR A 257 -1.88 7.74 11.04
N ALA A 258 -1.92 8.66 12.00
CA ALA A 258 -1.89 8.33 13.41
C ALA A 258 -3.16 7.54 13.81
N GLY A 259 -3.00 6.50 14.63
CA GLY A 259 -4.12 5.65 15.09
C GLY A 259 -4.63 4.64 14.06
N VAL A 260 -4.05 4.57 12.86
CA VAL A 260 -4.41 3.58 11.84
C VAL A 260 -3.52 2.35 11.95
N THR A 261 -4.13 1.19 12.17
CA THR A 261 -3.43 -0.11 12.13
C THR A 261 -2.75 -0.30 10.77
N GLY A 262 -1.47 -0.68 10.78
CA GLY A 262 -0.65 -0.82 9.56
C GLY A 262 0.08 0.46 9.11
N ASP A 263 -0.20 1.61 9.72
CA ASP A 263 0.57 2.86 9.54
C ASP A 263 1.42 3.23 10.76
N VAL A 264 1.33 2.43 11.83
CA VAL A 264 2.16 2.54 13.03
C VAL A 264 3.12 1.35 13.06
N GLY A 265 4.43 1.62 13.16
CA GLY A 265 5.45 0.57 13.22
C GLY A 265 5.74 -0.12 11.89
N GLN A 266 5.51 0.56 10.76
CA GLN A 266 5.92 0.10 9.42
C GLN A 266 7.43 -0.15 9.41
N GLY A 267 7.85 -1.38 9.14
CA GLY A 267 9.28 -1.70 9.03
C GLY A 267 9.81 -1.43 7.63
N VAL A 268 10.89 -0.68 7.53
CA VAL A 268 11.61 -0.42 6.27
C VAL A 268 12.65 -1.52 6.05
N VAL A 269 13.55 -1.72 7.03
CA VAL A 269 14.53 -2.81 7.05
C VAL A 269 14.78 -3.19 8.51
N THR A 270 14.88 -4.50 8.78
CA THR A 270 15.18 -5.03 10.12
C THR A 270 16.32 -6.02 10.03
N LEU A 271 17.40 -5.77 10.74
CA LEU A 271 18.50 -6.69 10.94
C LEU A 271 18.36 -7.29 12.34
N GLY A 272 18.04 -8.58 12.44
CA GLY A 272 17.60 -9.18 13.71
C GLY A 272 17.76 -10.68 13.76
N ASP A 273 17.41 -11.26 14.91
CA ASP A 273 17.12 -12.69 15.01
C ASP A 273 15.67 -13.01 14.61
N SER A 274 15.39 -14.29 14.34
CA SER A 274 14.06 -14.74 13.91
C SER A 274 12.96 -14.47 14.94
N ALA A 275 13.31 -14.45 16.24
CA ALA A 275 12.39 -14.22 17.35
C ALA A 275 12.19 -12.73 17.71
N LEU A 276 12.94 -11.81 17.07
CA LEU A 276 13.04 -10.40 17.45
C LEU A 276 13.39 -10.18 18.93
N ASN A 277 14.24 -11.04 19.49
CA ASN A 277 14.86 -10.80 20.79
C ASN A 277 15.98 -9.75 20.68
N ASN A 278 16.73 -9.79 19.58
CA ASN A 278 17.77 -8.83 19.23
C ASN A 278 17.52 -8.27 17.83
N TYR A 279 17.54 -6.94 17.68
CA TYR A 279 17.43 -6.30 16.37
C TYR A 279 17.94 -4.85 16.35
N LEU A 280 18.30 -4.42 15.14
CA LEU A 280 18.34 -3.04 14.68
C LEU A 280 17.32 -2.91 13.55
N ALA A 281 16.37 -1.99 13.69
CA ALA A 281 15.31 -1.83 12.70
C ALA A 281 15.01 -0.38 12.40
N VAL A 282 14.74 -0.08 11.14
CA VAL A 282 14.18 1.20 10.74
C VAL A 282 12.68 1.06 10.59
N GLY A 283 11.95 1.91 11.28
CA GLY A 283 10.53 2.14 11.02
C GLY A 283 10.23 3.60 10.73
N VAL A 284 8.96 3.87 10.42
CA VAL A 284 8.46 5.21 10.13
C VAL A 284 7.35 5.56 11.11
N ALA A 285 7.45 6.73 11.74
CA ALA A 285 6.41 7.26 12.60
C ALA A 285 5.25 7.83 11.76
N PRO A 286 4.02 7.93 12.30
CA PRO A 286 2.94 8.63 11.63
C PRO A 286 3.23 10.11 11.31
N THR A 287 4.19 10.73 12.02
CA THR A 287 4.69 12.08 11.73
C THR A 287 5.62 12.16 10.51
N GLY A 288 5.99 11.01 9.94
CA GLY A 288 6.95 10.89 8.84
C GLY A 288 8.42 10.82 9.26
N ALA A 289 8.73 10.96 10.55
CA ALA A 289 10.09 10.76 11.04
C ALA A 289 10.53 9.30 10.88
N ALA A 290 11.78 9.08 10.47
CA ALA A 290 12.37 7.76 10.49
C ALA A 290 12.90 7.46 11.90
N ILE A 291 12.64 6.24 12.38
CA ILE A 291 13.04 5.80 13.71
C ILE A 291 13.93 4.57 13.57
N LEU A 292 15.15 4.66 14.11
CA LEU A 292 15.99 3.49 14.37
C LEU A 292 15.61 2.92 15.73
N TYR A 293 15.05 1.72 15.74
CA TYR A 293 14.81 0.94 16.94
C TYR A 293 15.97 -0.02 17.18
N ARG A 294 16.39 -0.10 18.43
CA ARG A 294 17.37 -1.06 18.91
C ARG A 294 16.78 -1.88 20.05
N LYS A 295 16.94 -3.19 19.96
CA LYS A 295 16.68 -4.12 21.07
C LYS A 295 17.86 -5.06 21.21
N GLY A 296 18.31 -5.19 22.45
CA GLY A 296 19.29 -6.17 22.89
C GLY A 296 19.19 -6.31 24.40
N THR A 297 19.88 -7.30 24.97
CA THR A 297 19.81 -7.62 26.40
C THR A 297 20.28 -6.50 27.33
N THR A 298 21.13 -5.59 26.86
CA THR A 298 21.75 -4.55 27.72
C THR A 298 21.50 -3.10 27.30
N ASN A 299 21.00 -2.81 26.09
CA ASN A 299 20.86 -1.43 25.59
C ASN A 299 19.67 -1.27 24.60
N PRO A 300 18.40 -1.40 25.06
CA PRO A 300 17.25 -1.02 24.26
C PRO A 300 17.17 0.50 24.10
N GLY A 301 16.76 0.99 22.93
CA GLY A 301 16.65 2.41 22.67
C GLY A 301 16.06 2.73 21.30
N GLN A 302 15.79 4.01 21.06
CA GLN A 302 15.38 4.51 19.75
C GLN A 302 16.05 5.85 19.43
N LEU A 303 16.31 6.08 18.15
CA LEU A 303 16.77 7.36 17.60
C LEU A 303 15.80 7.79 16.51
N SER A 304 15.31 9.03 16.57
CA SER A 304 14.38 9.58 15.60
C SER A 304 15.01 10.73 14.83
N THR A 305 14.77 10.80 13.53
CA THR A 305 15.15 11.97 12.74
C THR A 305 14.29 13.19 13.10
N ALA A 306 14.87 14.38 13.00
CA ALA A 306 14.16 15.63 13.26
C ALA A 306 13.25 16.05 12.09
N ASN A 307 13.61 15.67 10.87
CA ASN A 307 12.80 15.87 9.67
C ASN A 307 11.86 14.68 9.41
N ALA A 308 10.88 14.92 8.53
CA ALA A 308 9.88 13.95 8.10
C ALA A 308 10.01 13.66 6.60
N LEU A 309 9.60 12.46 6.20
CA LEU A 309 9.44 12.10 4.80
C LEU A 309 8.20 12.76 4.18
N THR A 310 8.16 12.77 2.85
CA THR A 310 6.97 13.17 2.08
C THR A 310 6.22 11.92 1.64
N VAL A 311 4.94 11.82 2.02
CA VAL A 311 4.05 10.71 1.61
C VAL A 311 3.94 10.65 0.08
N GLY A 312 4.01 9.45 -0.47
CA GLY A 312 3.96 9.22 -1.92
C GLY A 312 5.24 9.58 -2.68
N ALA A 313 6.30 10.03 -1.98
CA ALA A 313 7.59 10.33 -2.58
C ALA A 313 8.65 9.28 -2.22
N ALA A 314 9.64 9.15 -3.12
CA ALA A 314 10.82 8.37 -2.85
C ALA A 314 11.56 8.94 -1.63
N THR A 315 11.90 8.06 -0.69
CA THR A 315 12.51 8.40 0.59
C THR A 315 13.77 7.57 0.79
N LYS A 316 14.87 8.21 1.18
CA LYS A 316 16.15 7.58 1.47
C LYS A 316 16.43 7.66 2.97
N VAL A 317 16.69 6.53 3.58
CA VAL A 317 17.10 6.43 4.99
C VAL A 317 18.36 5.60 5.08
N ALA A 318 19.25 5.96 6.00
CA ALA A 318 20.38 5.12 6.35
C ALA A 318 20.58 5.14 7.85
N PHE A 319 20.95 3.98 8.41
CA PHE A 319 21.41 3.87 9.78
C PHE A 319 22.78 3.21 9.85
N ALA A 320 23.57 3.63 10.82
CA ALA A 320 24.90 3.10 11.09
C ALA A 320 24.99 2.63 12.54
N TYR A 321 25.69 1.52 12.77
CA TYR A 321 25.96 0.96 14.10
C TYR A 321 27.45 0.65 14.23
N GLY A 322 27.97 0.68 15.46
CA GLY A 322 29.36 0.31 15.73
C GLY A 322 29.71 0.29 17.20
N ALA A 323 30.53 -0.66 17.64
CA ALA A 323 30.94 -0.77 19.04
C ALA A 323 31.77 0.45 19.53
N GLY A 324 32.52 1.09 18.63
CA GLY A 324 33.41 2.20 18.95
C GLY A 324 32.86 3.61 18.68
N GLN A 325 31.63 3.72 18.17
CA GLN A 325 31.00 4.99 17.78
C GLN A 325 29.49 4.92 17.98
N ASN A 326 28.82 6.06 18.22
CA ASN A 326 27.37 6.12 18.43
C ASN A 326 26.58 5.52 17.26
N ASP A 327 25.43 4.89 17.54
CA ASP A 327 24.47 4.54 16.50
C ASP A 327 23.96 5.86 15.88
N ALA A 328 23.65 5.84 14.58
CA ALA A 328 23.22 7.04 13.86
C ALA A 328 22.14 6.72 12.83
N ILE A 329 21.25 7.67 12.56
CA ILE A 329 20.24 7.59 11.50
C ILE A 329 20.13 8.94 10.78
N CYS A 330 19.95 8.89 9.46
CA CYS A 330 19.73 10.05 8.61
C CYS A 330 18.60 9.76 7.60
N LEU A 331 17.77 10.78 7.36
CA LEU A 331 16.64 10.74 6.44
C LEU A 331 16.79 11.88 5.41
N ASN A 332 16.80 11.55 4.12
CA ASN A 332 16.81 12.50 3.00
C ASN A 332 17.89 13.59 3.12
N GLY A 333 19.11 13.25 3.55
CA GLY A 333 20.20 14.21 3.72
C GLY A 333 20.00 15.22 4.86
N GLY A 334 18.99 15.01 5.71
CA GLY A 334 18.71 15.84 6.88
C GLY A 334 19.77 15.73 7.98
N ALA A 335 19.54 16.43 9.09
CA ALA A 335 20.43 16.35 10.25
C ALA A 335 20.52 14.91 10.77
N VAL A 336 21.74 14.44 11.00
CA VAL A 336 21.99 13.09 11.52
C VAL A 336 21.61 13.05 13.01
N ALA A 337 20.70 12.16 13.38
CA ALA A 337 20.44 11.83 14.77
C ALA A 337 21.43 10.75 15.21
N SER A 338 22.04 10.91 16.39
CA SER A 338 22.99 9.93 16.94
C SER A 338 22.83 9.77 18.44
N GLY A 339 23.11 8.57 18.96
CA GLY A 339 23.05 8.31 20.40
C GLY A 339 23.60 6.93 20.77
N THR A 340 23.10 6.36 21.86
CA THR A 340 23.65 5.15 22.50
C THR A 340 24.00 4.05 21.50
N SER A 341 25.23 3.53 21.59
CA SER A 341 25.73 2.43 20.77
C SER A 341 25.93 1.13 21.56
N GLY A 342 26.21 0.07 20.82
CA GLY A 342 26.72 -1.20 21.30
C GLY A 342 26.82 -2.18 20.14
N SER A 343 27.62 -3.24 20.27
CA SER A 343 27.59 -4.32 19.27
C SER A 343 26.24 -5.03 19.34
N PRO A 344 25.43 -5.03 18.28
CA PRO A 344 24.28 -5.91 18.25
C PRO A 344 24.79 -7.36 18.20
N SER A 345 24.21 -8.26 19.00
CA SER A 345 24.60 -9.67 19.04
C SER A 345 23.43 -10.56 18.61
N GLY A 346 23.74 -11.76 18.13
CA GLY A 346 22.73 -12.76 17.79
C GLY A 346 21.90 -12.46 16.54
N LEU A 347 22.22 -11.45 15.74
CA LEU A 347 21.50 -11.16 14.50
C LEU A 347 21.77 -12.27 13.47
N THR A 348 20.72 -12.81 12.85
CA THR A 348 20.82 -13.94 11.92
C THR A 348 20.17 -13.67 10.57
N GLU A 349 19.33 -12.64 10.45
CA GLU A 349 18.61 -12.32 9.23
C GLU A 349 18.41 -10.82 9.01
N MET A 350 18.19 -10.44 7.74
CA MET A 350 17.74 -9.11 7.37
C MET A 350 16.38 -9.21 6.68
N ARG A 351 15.34 -8.66 7.30
CA ARG A 351 14.00 -8.52 6.75
C ARG A 351 13.89 -7.24 5.94
N LEU A 352 13.33 -7.35 4.75
CA LEU A 352 13.18 -6.24 3.80
C LEU A 352 11.71 -5.81 3.76
N GLY A 353 11.43 -4.55 4.09
CA GLY A 353 10.07 -3.98 4.12
C GLY A 353 9.18 -4.52 5.24
N ARG A 354 9.76 -5.07 6.31
CA ARG A 354 8.99 -5.48 7.49
C ARG A 354 9.80 -5.41 8.79
N PHE A 355 9.10 -5.15 9.88
CA PHE A 355 9.62 -5.24 11.25
C PHE A 355 9.35 -6.64 11.83
N SER A 356 8.09 -6.92 12.14
CA SER A 356 7.60 -8.18 12.66
C SER A 356 6.46 -8.71 11.78
N GLY A 357 5.55 -9.53 12.35
CA GLY A 357 4.29 -9.92 11.74
C GLY A 357 3.28 -8.76 11.71
N ASN A 358 2.00 -9.03 12.02
CA ASN A 358 0.96 -7.99 11.98
C ASN A 358 0.83 -7.26 13.32
N PRO A 359 0.99 -5.92 13.40
CA PRO A 359 1.42 -4.99 12.36
C PRO A 359 2.95 -4.95 12.21
N GLY A 360 3.45 -4.66 11.00
CA GLY A 360 4.90 -4.60 10.77
C GLY A 360 5.36 -4.48 9.32
N TRP A 361 4.49 -4.72 8.33
CA TRP A 361 4.82 -4.51 6.92
C TRP A 361 4.93 -3.02 6.58
N LEU A 362 5.79 -2.71 5.60
CA LEU A 362 5.97 -1.38 5.05
C LEU A 362 4.67 -0.81 4.47
N ASN A 363 3.82 -1.67 3.90
CA ASN A 363 2.60 -1.30 3.19
C ASN A 363 2.87 -0.20 2.14
N GLY A 364 3.98 -0.37 1.43
CA GLY A 364 4.54 0.56 0.45
C GLY A 364 5.55 -0.16 -0.44
N TRP A 365 6.44 0.62 -1.08
CA TRP A 365 7.41 0.09 -2.03
C TRP A 365 8.83 0.19 -1.51
N LEU A 366 9.59 -0.89 -1.64
CA LEU A 366 11.02 -0.92 -1.38
C LEU A 366 11.77 -0.92 -2.71
N ARG A 367 12.72 0.00 -2.89
CA ARG A 367 13.42 0.23 -4.17
C ARG A 367 14.84 -0.27 -4.18
N ASN A 368 15.59 0.05 -3.13
CA ASN A 368 17.02 -0.20 -3.07
C ASN A 368 17.43 -0.41 -1.62
N VAL A 369 18.18 -1.47 -1.33
CA VAL A 369 18.77 -1.70 0.00
C VAL A 369 20.24 -2.01 -0.20
N ARG A 370 21.09 -1.34 0.57
CA ARG A 370 22.55 -1.54 0.54
C ARG A 370 23.07 -1.77 1.95
N TYR A 371 24.03 -2.69 2.06
CA TYR A 371 24.75 -2.94 3.29
C TYR A 371 26.24 -2.65 3.10
N PHE A 372 26.83 -1.99 4.09
CA PHE A 372 28.27 -1.73 4.17
C PHE A 372 28.79 -2.41 5.45
N PRO A 373 29.82 -3.29 5.37
CA PRO A 373 30.37 -3.99 6.53
C PRO A 373 31.33 -3.11 7.36
N ARG A 374 31.06 -1.80 7.38
CA ARG A 374 31.77 -0.77 8.15
C ARG A 374 30.78 0.31 8.57
N ARG A 375 31.05 1.00 9.67
CA ARG A 375 30.28 2.20 10.03
C ARG A 375 30.68 3.37 9.12
N LEU A 376 29.75 3.91 8.34
CA LEU A 376 29.96 5.18 7.64
C LEU A 376 29.97 6.32 8.68
N SER A 377 30.82 7.34 8.45
CA SER A 377 30.78 8.58 9.24
C SER A 377 29.44 9.29 9.10
N ASN A 378 29.10 10.18 10.04
CA ASN A 378 27.83 10.92 9.97
C ASN A 378 27.74 11.76 8.68
N THR A 379 28.85 12.31 8.21
CA THR A 379 28.92 13.05 6.93
C THR A 379 28.69 12.12 5.73
N GLU A 380 29.30 10.93 5.70
CA GLU A 380 29.03 9.93 4.66
C GLU A 380 27.58 9.46 4.70
N LEU A 381 26.98 9.29 5.90
CA LEU A 381 25.59 8.88 6.07
C LEU A 381 24.61 9.92 5.52
N GLN A 382 24.89 11.20 5.77
CA GLN A 382 24.11 12.32 5.25
C GLN A 382 24.24 12.41 3.71
N ALA A 383 25.46 12.32 3.17
CA ALA A 383 25.70 12.34 1.74
C ALA A 383 25.04 11.14 1.02
N LEU A 384 25.04 9.96 1.63
CA LEU A 384 24.44 8.75 1.08
C LEU A 384 22.91 8.87 0.93
N THR A 385 22.27 9.67 1.79
CA THR A 385 20.81 9.85 1.80
C THR A 385 20.34 11.14 1.14
N SER A 386 21.25 11.95 0.60
CA SER A 386 20.92 13.21 -0.10
C SER A 386 20.24 12.99 -1.45
#